data_AF-A0A7X9KXM5-F1
#
_entry.id   AF-A0A7X9KXM5-F1
#
_cell.length_a   1.000
_cell.length_b   1.000
_cell.length_c   1.000
_cell.angle_alpha   90.00
_cell.angle_beta   90.00
_cell.angle_gamma   90.00
#
_symmetry.space_group_name_H-M   'P 1'
#
loop_
_entity.id
_entity.type
_entity.pdbx_description
1 polymer ?
#
loop_
_entity_poly.entity_id
_entity_poly.type
_entity_poly.pdbx_seq_one_letter_code
_entity_poly.pdbx_strand_id
1 'polypeptide(L)'
;MKNNANIAILANFEAFKSIKSLIWAKIEEFEIFTTLLNKQITFYAFANALKANNISIYNIENNVIVINSKVIKLAQMQMDGYAYIKP
;
A
#
# COMPACT_ATOMS: atom_id res chain seq x y z
N MET A 1 -27.77 -2.66 4.60
CA MET A 1 -26.54 -3.42 4.31
C MET A 1 -25.37 -2.46 4.41
N LYS A 2 -24.37 -2.71 5.27
CA LYS A 2 -23.12 -1.94 5.20
C LYS A 2 -22.41 -2.35 3.91
N ASN A 3 -22.18 -1.41 3.01
CA ASN A 3 -21.36 -1.64 1.82
C ASN A 3 -19.92 -1.93 2.28
N ASN A 4 -19.54 -3.19 2.35
CA ASN A 4 -18.15 -3.59 2.58
C ASN A 4 -17.40 -3.48 1.25
N ALA A 5 -16.99 -2.27 0.88
CA ALA A 5 -16.11 -2.07 -0.26
C ALA A 5 -14.74 -2.68 0.07
N ASN A 6 -14.27 -3.61 -0.76
CA ASN A 6 -12.92 -4.13 -0.67
C ASN A 6 -11.96 -3.12 -1.32
N ILE A 7 -11.18 -2.42 -0.51
CA ILE A 7 -10.29 -1.35 -0.96
C ILE A 7 -8.84 -1.84 -0.91
N ALA A 8 -8.13 -1.64 -2.01
CA ALA A 8 -6.73 -1.93 -2.15
C ALA A 8 -5.97 -0.71 -2.65
N ILE A 9 -4.87 -0.41 -1.99
CA ILE A 9 -4.03 0.76 -2.29
C ILE A 9 -2.73 0.28 -2.92
N LEU A 10 -2.53 0.65 -4.19
CA LEU A 10 -1.29 0.46 -4.93
C LEU A 10 -0.41 1.71 -4.80
N ALA A 11 0.22 1.87 -3.64
CA ALA A 11 1.02 3.04 -3.29
C ALA A 11 2.35 3.08 -4.05
N ASN A 12 2.71 4.24 -4.63
CA ASN A 12 4.05 4.40 -5.23
C ASN A 12 5.13 4.52 -4.15
N PHE A 13 6.39 4.48 -4.56
CA PHE A 13 7.51 4.56 -3.62
C PHE A 13 7.47 5.80 -2.71
N GLU A 14 7.11 6.98 -3.22
CA GLU A 14 7.00 8.21 -2.40
C GLU A 14 5.97 8.04 -1.28
N ALA A 15 4.86 7.34 -1.54
CA ALA A 15 3.87 6.97 -0.53
C ALA A 15 4.35 5.88 0.46
N PHE A 16 5.46 5.18 0.16
CA PHE A 16 6.15 4.29 1.10
C PHE A 16 7.34 4.94 1.79
N LYS A 17 7.83 6.14 1.38
CA LYS A 17 8.81 6.89 2.16
C LYS A 17 8.23 7.37 3.49
N SER A 18 6.96 7.79 3.48
CA SER A 18 6.22 8.09 4.71
C SER A 18 6.17 6.87 5.63
N ILE A 19 6.01 5.66 5.07
CA ILE A 19 6.03 4.41 5.84
C ILE A 19 7.46 4.01 6.27
N LYS A 20 8.49 4.22 5.44
CA LYS A 20 9.92 3.97 5.79
C LYS A 20 10.34 4.82 6.98
N SER A 21 9.66 5.93 7.21
CA SER A 21 9.89 6.79 8.35
C SER A 21 8.79 6.67 9.38
N LEU A 22 8.56 5.49 9.94
CA LEU A 22 7.85 5.42 11.23
C LEU A 22 8.55 6.22 12.35
N ILE A 23 9.76 6.73 12.09
CA ILE A 23 10.53 7.63 12.96
C ILE A 23 10.39 9.12 12.53
N TRP A 24 10.01 9.46 11.29
CA TRP A 24 9.93 10.85 10.76
C TRP A 24 8.69 11.17 9.91
N ALA A 25 7.73 10.26 9.81
CA ALA A 25 6.41 10.57 9.26
C ALA A 25 5.79 11.63 10.16
N LYS A 26 5.09 12.59 9.56
CA LYS A 26 4.20 13.44 10.35
C LYS A 26 3.21 12.49 11.06
N ILE A 27 3.00 12.70 12.36
CA ILE A 27 2.16 11.86 13.23
C ILE A 27 0.80 11.54 12.55
N GLU A 28 0.24 12.52 11.85
CA GLU A 28 -1.03 12.40 11.10
C GLU A 28 -0.98 11.35 9.98
N GLU A 29 0.10 11.23 9.22
CA GLU A 29 0.21 10.24 8.13
C GLU A 29 0.26 8.81 8.69
N PHE A 30 0.91 8.63 9.83
CA PHE A 30 0.96 7.35 10.54
C PHE A 30 -0.40 6.96 11.14
N GLU A 31 -1.11 7.92 11.75
CA GLU A 31 -2.45 7.69 12.28
C GLU A 31 -3.45 7.32 11.17
N ILE A 32 -3.38 8.01 10.03
CA ILE A 32 -4.19 7.67 8.86
C ILE A 32 -3.85 6.26 8.39
N PHE A 33 -2.57 5.95 8.17
CA PHE A 33 -2.15 4.63 7.71
C PHE A 33 -2.62 3.51 8.65
N THR A 34 -2.41 3.66 9.96
CA THR A 34 -2.85 2.70 10.98
C THR A 34 -4.38 2.57 11.01
N THR A 35 -5.11 3.68 10.87
CA THR A 35 -6.58 3.67 10.79
C THR A 35 -7.08 2.92 9.56
N LEU A 36 -6.43 3.10 8.41
CA LEU A 36 -6.77 2.40 7.18
C LEU A 36 -6.48 0.90 7.29
N LEU A 37 -5.36 0.51 7.90
CA LEU A 37 -5.06 -0.90 8.21
C LEU A 37 -6.14 -1.54 9.10
N ASN A 38 -6.58 -0.84 10.15
CA ASN A 38 -7.65 -1.30 11.04
C ASN A 38 -9.01 -1.42 10.34
N LYS A 39 -9.20 -0.72 9.22
CA LYS A 39 -10.37 -0.83 8.34
C LYS A 39 -10.25 -1.94 7.30
N GLN A 40 -9.25 -2.83 7.44
CA GLN A 40 -8.99 -3.96 6.53
C GLN A 40 -8.63 -3.53 5.10
N ILE A 41 -8.05 -2.33 4.94
CA ILE A 41 -7.55 -1.88 3.64
C ILE A 41 -6.23 -2.60 3.34
N THR A 42 -6.13 -3.19 2.15
CA THR A 42 -4.92 -3.90 1.73
C THR A 42 -3.96 -2.94 1.04
N PHE A 43 -2.73 -2.86 1.53
CA PHE A 43 -1.67 -2.09 0.90
C PHE A 43 -0.76 -3.00 0.09
N TYR A 44 -0.45 -2.60 -1.14
CA TYR A 44 0.51 -3.28 -2.00
C TYR A 44 1.77 -2.45 -2.19
N ALA A 45 2.91 -2.99 -1.77
CA ALA A 45 4.24 -2.41 -1.99
C ALA A 45 4.92 -3.08 -3.18
N PHE A 46 5.72 -2.32 -3.95
CA PHE A 46 6.39 -2.87 -5.12
C PHE A 46 7.85 -3.22 -4.83
N ALA A 47 8.26 -4.47 -5.05
CA ALA A 47 9.61 -4.96 -4.80
C ALA A 47 10.69 -4.10 -5.47
N ASN A 48 10.47 -3.67 -6.71
CA ASN A 48 11.42 -2.80 -7.42
C ASN A 48 11.55 -1.42 -6.77
N ALA A 49 10.44 -0.85 -6.27
CA ALA A 49 10.48 0.41 -5.54
C ALA A 49 11.21 0.26 -4.20
N LEU A 50 10.98 -0.84 -3.47
CA LEU A 50 11.68 -1.12 -2.22
C LEU A 50 13.19 -1.27 -2.46
N LYS A 51 13.58 -2.06 -3.48
CA LYS A 51 14.98 -2.28 -3.87
C LYS A 51 15.67 -1.00 -4.30
N ALA A 52 15.03 -0.20 -5.18
CA ALA A 52 15.59 1.06 -5.66
C ALA A 52 15.87 2.08 -4.54
N ASN A 53 15.28 1.87 -3.37
CA ASN A 53 15.34 2.80 -2.26
C ASN A 53 15.88 2.19 -0.98
N ASN A 54 16.57 1.05 -1.08
CA ASN A 54 17.21 0.38 0.04
C ASN A 54 16.25 0.17 1.22
N ILE A 55 15.02 -0.26 0.93
CA ILE A 55 14.04 -0.70 1.94
C ILE A 55 14.11 -2.21 2.03
N SER A 56 14.42 -2.70 3.23
CA SER A 56 14.30 -4.10 3.56
C SER A 56 12.83 -4.51 3.67
N ILE A 57 12.47 -5.68 3.15
CA ILE A 57 11.15 -6.27 3.35
C ILE A 57 10.82 -6.50 4.83
N TYR A 58 11.83 -6.63 5.68
CA TYR A 58 11.66 -6.78 7.14
C TYR A 58 11.19 -5.48 7.82
N ASN A 59 11.30 -4.33 7.13
CA ASN A 59 10.86 -3.03 7.63
C ASN A 59 9.46 -2.67 7.14
N ILE A 60 8.73 -3.65 6.61
CA ILE A 60 7.38 -3.47 6.08
C ILE A 60 6.40 -4.09 7.08
N GLU A 61 5.36 -3.33 7.41
CA GLU A 61 4.27 -3.80 8.27
C GLU A 61 3.67 -5.11 7.74
N ASN A 62 3.35 -6.04 8.65
CA ASN A 62 2.88 -7.40 8.29
C ASN A 62 1.63 -7.41 7.39
N ASN A 63 0.87 -6.32 7.36
CA ASN A 63 -0.37 -6.17 6.61
C ASN A 63 -0.17 -5.52 5.22
N VAL A 64 1.07 -5.30 4.80
CA VAL A 64 1.43 -4.79 3.47
C VAL A 64 1.95 -5.94 2.62
N ILE A 65 1.34 -6.14 1.46
CA ILE A 65 1.70 -7.21 0.53
C ILE A 65 2.75 -6.68 -0.46
N VAL A 66 3.94 -7.28 -0.44
CA VAL A 66 4.98 -6.97 -1.43
C VAL A 66 4.72 -7.73 -2.73
N ILE A 67 4.71 -7.03 -3.86
CA ILE A 67 4.49 -7.60 -5.20
C ILE A 67 5.58 -7.17 -6.17
N ASN A 68 5.76 -7.95 -7.24
CA ASN A 68 6.85 -7.73 -8.20
C ASN A 68 6.54 -6.64 -9.25
N SER A 69 5.26 -6.44 -9.60
CA SER A 69 4.88 -5.48 -10.65
C SER A 69 3.54 -4.81 -10.36
N LYS A 70 3.57 -3.46 -10.33
CA LYS A 70 2.38 -2.63 -10.20
C LYS A 70 1.40 -2.86 -11.34
N VAL A 71 1.91 -2.88 -12.58
CA VAL A 71 1.08 -2.94 -13.79
C VAL A 71 0.37 -4.28 -13.89
N ILE A 72 1.07 -5.38 -13.60
CA ILE A 72 0.48 -6.72 -13.61
C ILE A 72 -0.62 -6.83 -12.53
N LYS A 73 -0.34 -6.37 -11.29
CA LYS A 73 -1.35 -6.42 -10.23
C LYS A 73 -2.56 -5.54 -10.53
N LEU A 74 -2.33 -4.33 -11.05
CA LEU A 74 -3.41 -3.44 -11.44
C LEU A 74 -4.31 -4.08 -12.50
N ALA A 75 -3.71 -4.65 -13.56
CA ALA A 75 -4.45 -5.35 -14.60
C ALA A 75 -5.26 -6.52 -14.03
N GLN A 76 -4.64 -7.36 -13.18
CA GLN A 76 -5.33 -8.47 -12.51
C GLN A 76 -6.54 -7.97 -11.70
N MET A 77 -6.36 -6.91 -10.91
CA MET A 77 -7.45 -6.38 -10.09
C MET A 77 -8.60 -5.81 -10.94
N GLN A 78 -8.28 -5.12 -12.04
CA GLN A 78 -9.32 -4.67 -12.97
C GLN A 78 -10.05 -5.85 -13.62
N MET A 79 -9.35 -6.93 -13.95
CA MET A 79 -9.97 -8.18 -14.45
C MET A 79 -10.86 -8.85 -13.39
N ASP A 80 -10.47 -8.76 -12.11
CA ASP A 80 -11.25 -9.26 -10.96
C ASP A 80 -12.47 -8.37 -10.63
N GLY A 81 -12.71 -7.31 -11.41
CA GLY A 81 -13.85 -6.41 -11.27
C GLY A 81 -13.63 -5.20 -10.35
N TYR A 82 -12.39 -4.92 -9.94
CA TYR A 82 -12.09 -3.70 -9.17
C TYR A 82 -12.20 -2.45 -10.04
N ALA A 83 -12.86 -1.43 -9.51
CA ALA A 83 -12.77 -0.08 -10.05
C ALA A 83 -11.38 0.49 -9.78
N TYR A 84 -10.76 1.09 -10.81
CA TYR A 84 -9.48 1.78 -10.66
C TYR A 84 -9.70 3.28 -10.44
N ILE A 85 -9.09 3.79 -9.36
CA ILE A 85 -9.07 5.22 -9.04
C ILE A 85 -7.60 5.67 -8.98
N LYS A 86 -7.27 6.73 -9.71
CA LYS A 86 -5.99 7.42 -9.63
C LYS A 86 -6.24 8.83 -9.06
N PRO A 87 -5.97 9.04 -7.76
CA PRO A 87 -6.04 10.37 -7.14
C PRO A 87 -5.12 11.38 -7.83
#